data_AF-A0A4Q2XHR7-F1
#
_entry.id   AF-A0A4Q2XHR7-F1
#
_cell.length_a   1.000
_cell.length_b   1.000
_cell.length_c   1.000
_cell.angle_alpha   90.00
_cell.angle_beta   90.00
_cell.angle_gamma   90.00
#
_symmetry.space_group_name_H-M   'P 1'
#
loop_
_entity.id
_entity.type
_entity.pdbx_description
1 polymer ?
#
loop_
_entity_poly.entity_id
_entity_poly.type
_entity_poly.pdbx_seq_one_letter_code
_entity_poly.pdbx_strand_id
1 'polypeptide(L)'
;MLRLWFFLPVLALACHGQDLPEVTLAKDLYRLNRPEILKPTTVRIRGIVTYNRGGEFNDFTMQDATGGFVADAPGPVNELMISLVPGQEVEIEGVTMITPPPTP
;
A
#
# COMPACT_ATOMS: atom_id res chain seq x y z
N MET A 1 33.11 -21.89 -1.66
CA MET A 1 32.00 -22.16 -0.72
C MET A 1 30.73 -21.55 -1.32
N LEU A 2 29.77 -22.40 -1.70
CA LEU A 2 28.56 -22.05 -2.44
C LEU A 2 27.43 -21.78 -1.42
N ARG A 3 26.79 -20.60 -1.45
CA ARG A 3 25.65 -20.26 -0.58
C ARG A 3 24.39 -20.09 -1.43
N LEU A 4 23.49 -21.07 -1.30
CA LEU A 4 22.18 -21.16 -1.93
C LEU A 4 21.18 -20.36 -1.08
N TRP A 5 20.59 -19.30 -1.64
CA TRP A 5 19.47 -18.60 -1.00
C TRP A 5 18.18 -19.30 -1.42
N PHE A 6 17.49 -19.93 -0.46
CA PHE A 6 16.14 -20.47 -0.68
C PHE A 6 15.15 -19.30 -0.78
N PHE A 7 14.57 -19.11 -1.96
CA PHE A 7 13.28 -18.44 -2.09
C PHE A 7 12.21 -19.37 -1.52
N LEU A 8 11.64 -19.03 -0.37
CA LEU A 8 10.36 -19.61 0.05
C LEU A 8 9.25 -18.85 -0.67
N PRO A 9 8.42 -19.51 -1.51
CA PRO A 9 7.21 -18.89 -2.01
C PRO A 9 6.22 -18.74 -0.85
N VAL A 10 5.58 -17.57 -0.85
CA VAL A 10 4.55 -17.07 0.06
C VAL A 10 3.56 -18.15 0.48
N LEU A 11 3.51 -18.44 1.79
CA LEU A 11 2.44 -19.23 2.38
C LEU A 11 1.20 -18.34 2.46
N ALA A 12 0.27 -18.54 1.52
CA ALA A 12 -1.04 -17.92 1.52
C ALA A 12 -1.84 -18.40 2.75
N LEU A 13 -1.90 -17.57 3.80
CA LEU A 13 -3.01 -17.61 4.74
C LEU A 13 -4.17 -16.85 4.10
N ALA A 14 -5.10 -17.61 3.51
CA ALA A 14 -6.43 -17.11 3.20
C ALA A 14 -7.16 -16.80 4.51
N CYS A 15 -7.13 -15.54 4.94
CA CYS A 15 -8.08 -15.02 5.93
C CYS A 15 -9.28 -14.44 5.18
N HIS A 16 -10.44 -15.06 5.42
CA HIS A 16 -11.74 -14.72 4.88
C HIS A 16 -12.22 -13.33 5.35
N GLY A 17 -12.76 -12.56 4.41
CA GLY A 17 -13.98 -11.79 4.67
C GLY A 17 -13.83 -10.27 4.70
N GLN A 18 -13.75 -9.65 3.52
CA GLN A 18 -14.82 -8.81 2.97
C GLN A 18 -14.71 -8.80 1.44
N ASP A 19 -15.81 -9.05 0.70
CA ASP A 19 -15.92 -8.83 -0.75
C ASP A 19 -15.91 -7.33 -1.07
N LEU A 20 -14.90 -6.60 -0.57
CA LEU A 20 -14.65 -5.24 -1.00
C LEU A 20 -13.97 -5.31 -2.36
N PRO A 21 -14.34 -4.43 -3.31
CA PRO A 21 -13.62 -4.34 -4.58
C PRO A 21 -12.13 -4.10 -4.28
N GLU A 22 -11.27 -4.97 -4.80
CA GLU A 22 -9.83 -4.88 -4.59
C GLU A 22 -9.19 -4.02 -5.69
N VAL A 23 -8.48 -2.97 -5.28
CA VAL A 23 -7.71 -2.12 -6.20
C VAL A 23 -6.29 -2.62 -6.29
N THR A 24 -5.85 -2.99 -7.49
CA THR A 24 -4.51 -3.54 -7.74
C THR A 24 -3.62 -2.65 -8.61
N LEU A 25 -4.18 -1.58 -9.19
CA LEU A 25 -3.45 -0.61 -10.01
C LEU A 25 -3.63 0.80 -9.46
N ALA A 26 -2.56 1.60 -9.46
CA ALA A 26 -2.58 2.96 -8.94
C ALA A 26 -3.57 3.86 -9.70
N LYS A 27 -3.70 3.68 -11.03
CA LYS A 27 -4.66 4.46 -11.84
C LYS A 27 -6.11 4.30 -11.39
N ASP A 28 -6.45 3.15 -10.79
CA ASP A 28 -7.83 2.84 -10.43
C ASP A 28 -8.23 3.53 -9.12
N LEU A 29 -7.27 3.91 -8.27
CA LEU A 29 -7.50 4.80 -7.13
C LEU A 29 -8.08 6.15 -7.58
N TYR A 30 -7.62 6.67 -8.72
CA TYR A 30 -8.10 7.94 -9.29
C TYR A 30 -9.44 7.82 -10.02
N ARG A 31 -9.95 6.59 -10.24
CA ARG A 31 -11.22 6.33 -10.91
C ARG A 31 -12.39 6.16 -9.94
N LEU A 32 -12.10 6.06 -8.64
CA LEU A 32 -13.11 5.98 -7.60
C LEU A 32 -14.00 7.23 -7.66
N ASN A 33 -15.31 7.02 -7.81
CA ASN A 33 -16.27 8.12 -7.79
C ASN A 33 -16.51 8.60 -6.35
N ARG A 34 -17.11 9.79 -6.18
CA ARG A 34 -17.40 10.35 -4.84
C ARG A 34 -18.07 9.36 -3.87
N PRO A 35 -19.13 8.59 -4.24
CA PRO A 35 -19.73 7.63 -3.33
C PRO A 35 -18.86 6.39 -3.05
N GLU A 36 -17.95 6.00 -3.94
CA GLU A 36 -16.99 4.91 -3.73
C GLU A 36 -15.86 5.31 -2.79
N ILE A 37 -15.32 6.54 -2.92
CA ILE A 37 -14.26 7.04 -2.01
C ILE A 37 -14.77 7.10 -0.56
N LEU A 38 -16.08 7.30 -0.34
CA LEU A 38 -16.68 7.28 1.00
C LEU A 38 -16.72 5.88 1.63
N LYS A 39 -16.51 4.82 0.85
CA LYS A 39 -16.48 3.44 1.33
C LYS A 39 -15.04 2.95 1.44
N PRO A 40 -14.65 2.31 2.56
CA PRO A 40 -13.36 1.64 2.64
C PRO A 40 -13.24 0.64 1.49
N THR A 41 -12.17 0.76 0.71
CA THR A 41 -11.85 -0.12 -0.42
C THR A 41 -10.50 -0.75 -0.15
N THR A 42 -10.41 -2.07 -0.29
CA THR A 42 -9.15 -2.80 -0.11
C THR A 42 -8.21 -2.50 -1.26
N VAL A 43 -6.94 -2.24 -0.95
CA VAL A 43 -5.91 -1.93 -1.92
C VAL A 43 -4.77 -2.93 -1.76
N ARG A 44 -4.34 -3.54 -2.86
CA ARG A 44 -3.13 -4.37 -2.92
C ARG A 44 -2.35 -4.06 -4.19
N ILE A 45 -1.39 -3.14 -4.08
CA ILE A 45 -0.65 -2.63 -5.24
C ILE A 45 0.82 -3.02 -5.11
N ARG A 46 1.39 -3.54 -6.20
CA ARG A 46 2.83 -3.71 -6.37
C ARG A 46 3.41 -2.56 -7.15
N GLY A 47 4.52 -2.00 -6.67
CA GLY A 47 5.15 -0.85 -7.31
C GLY A 47 6.46 -0.45 -6.66
N ILE A 48 7.03 0.63 -7.18
CA ILE A 48 8.30 1.19 -6.75
C ILE A 48 8.05 2.30 -5.75
N VAL A 49 8.69 2.23 -4.58
CA VAL A 49 8.74 3.35 -3.64
C VAL A 49 9.50 4.49 -4.32
N THR A 50 8.89 5.65 -4.44
CA THR A 50 9.51 6.83 -5.07
C THR A 50 9.93 7.87 -4.04
N TYR A 51 9.36 7.83 -2.85
CA TYR A 51 9.67 8.77 -1.78
C TYR A 51 9.33 8.21 -0.41
N ASN A 52 10.21 8.45 0.57
CA ASN A 52 10.01 8.17 1.98
C ASN A 52 10.94 9.10 2.80
N ARG A 53 10.44 9.69 3.89
CA ARG A 53 11.24 10.52 4.82
C ARG A 53 11.89 9.73 5.97
N GLY A 54 11.69 8.41 6.02
CA GLY A 54 12.50 7.48 6.80
C GLY A 54 12.59 7.79 8.29
N GLY A 55 11.47 7.64 9.02
CA GLY A 55 11.50 7.77 10.48
C GLY A 55 10.80 9.00 11.03
N GLU A 56 10.66 10.04 10.21
CA GLU A 56 10.10 11.34 10.64
C GLU A 56 8.58 11.44 10.43
N PHE A 57 8.07 10.77 9.39
CA PHE A 57 6.67 10.79 9.00
C PHE A 57 6.22 9.37 8.66
N ASN A 58 4.91 9.16 8.73
CA ASN A 58 4.27 7.89 8.42
C ASN A 58 3.81 7.79 6.95
N ASP A 59 4.12 8.78 6.12
CA ASP A 59 3.73 8.80 4.72
C ASP A 59 4.88 8.37 3.80
N PHE A 60 4.52 7.68 2.73
CA PHE A 60 5.43 7.36 1.63
C PHE A 60 4.70 7.46 0.30
N THR A 61 5.46 7.60 -0.78
CA THR A 61 4.91 7.63 -2.15
C THR A 61 5.38 6.41 -2.92
N MET A 62 4.46 5.79 -3.64
CA MET A 62 4.72 4.63 -4.49
C MET A 62 4.17 4.85 -5.89
N GLN A 63 4.78 4.21 -6.90
CA GLN A 63 4.34 4.26 -8.29
C GLN A 63 4.33 2.85 -8.90
N ASP A 64 3.30 2.55 -9.69
CA ASP A 64 3.28 1.40 -10.59
C ASP A 64 3.38 1.87 -12.05
N ALA A 65 3.22 0.96 -13.01
CA ALA A 65 3.25 1.30 -14.44
C ALA A 65 2.10 2.21 -14.91
N THR A 66 1.11 2.47 -14.05
CA THR A 66 -0.13 3.16 -14.38
C THR A 66 -0.31 4.51 -13.67
N GLY A 67 0.42 4.76 -12.58
CA GLY A 67 0.35 6.00 -11.84
C GLY A 67 1.10 5.94 -10.51
N GLY A 68 0.87 6.95 -9.66
CA GLY A 68 1.41 7.01 -8.30
C GLY A 68 0.33 7.19 -7.25
N PHE A 69 0.68 7.03 -5.99
CA PHE A 69 -0.17 7.41 -4.87
C PHE A 69 0.68 7.67 -3.61
N VAL A 70 0.08 8.37 -2.65
CA VAL A 70 0.63 8.55 -1.31
C VAL A 70 -0.13 7.62 -0.37
N ALA A 71 0.59 6.91 0.49
CA ALA A 71 0.01 6.06 1.50
C ALA A 71 0.52 6.45 2.88
N ASP A 72 -0.37 6.36 3.86
CA ASP A 72 -0.07 6.55 5.27
C ASP A 72 0.01 5.18 5.96
N ALA A 73 1.09 4.93 6.68
CA ALA A 73 1.21 3.78 7.57
C ALA A 73 0.51 4.08 8.91
N PRO A 74 -0.46 3.26 9.37
CA PRO A 74 -1.10 3.48 10.65
C PRO A 74 -0.14 3.16 11.81
N GLY A 75 -0.15 4.01 12.84
CA GLY A 75 0.61 3.81 14.08
C GLY A 75 1.85 4.70 14.21
N PRO A 76 2.67 4.53 15.26
CA PRO A 76 3.94 5.22 15.40
C PRO A 76 4.89 4.78 14.28
N VAL A 77 5.74 5.70 13.84
CA VAL A 77 6.83 5.40 12.90
C VAL A 77 7.56 4.15 13.37
N ASN A 78 7.50 3.08 12.58
CA ASN A 78 8.02 1.76 12.92
C ASN A 78 9.14 1.33 11.94
N GLU A 79 9.72 0.16 12.21
CA GLU A 79 10.76 -0.44 11.36
C GLU A 79 10.35 -0.55 9.89
N LEU A 80 9.04 -0.66 9.60
CA LEU A 80 8.51 -0.73 8.25
C LEU A 80 8.78 0.57 7.48
N MET A 81 8.46 1.73 8.07
CA MET A 81 8.78 3.04 7.48
C MET A 81 10.29 3.29 7.36
N ILE A 82 11.11 2.69 8.23
CA ILE A 82 12.57 2.80 8.13
C ILE A 82 13.12 1.88 7.02
N SER A 83 12.45 0.76 6.76
CA SER A 83 12.87 -0.24 5.77
C SER A 83 12.53 0.09 4.32
N LEU A 84 11.58 1.00 4.08
CA LEU A 84 11.18 1.39 2.73
C LEU A 84 12.22 2.34 2.12
N VAL A 85 12.90 1.90 1.05
CA VAL A 85 13.92 2.69 0.37
C VAL A 85 13.42 3.14 -1.01
N PRO A 86 13.58 4.42 -1.40
CA PRO A 86 13.28 4.85 -2.76
C PRO A 86 14.02 4.02 -3.82
N GLY A 87 13.31 3.59 -4.86
CA GLY A 87 13.79 2.67 -5.90
C GLY A 87 13.52 1.19 -5.60
N GLN A 88 13.06 0.85 -4.40
CA GLN A 88 12.69 -0.52 -4.03
C GLN A 88 11.31 -0.89 -4.58
N GLU A 89 11.20 -2.08 -5.17
CA GLU A 89 9.91 -2.68 -5.50
C GLU A 89 9.32 -3.37 -4.26
N VAL A 90 8.07 -3.02 -3.95
CA VAL A 90 7.32 -3.58 -2.82
C VAL A 90 5.87 -3.84 -3.23
N GLU A 91 5.21 -4.73 -2.49
CA GLU A 91 3.76 -4.92 -2.56
C GLU A 91 3.17 -4.44 -1.24
N ILE A 92 2.18 -3.56 -1.31
CA ILE A 92 1.50 -3.03 -0.12
C ILE A 92 0.08 -3.55 -0.07
N GLU A 93 -0.45 -3.70 1.14
CA GLU A 93 -1.85 -3.98 1.41
C GLU A 93 -2.40 -2.90 2.35
N GLY A 94 -3.61 -2.40 2.08
CA GLY A 94 -4.22 -1.35 2.89
C GLY A 94 -5.67 -1.08 2.53
N VAL A 95 -6.21 0.01 3.09
CA VAL A 95 -7.59 0.47 2.84
C VAL A 95 -7.61 1.95 2.51
N THR A 96 -8.46 2.37 1.56
CA THR A 96 -8.68 3.79 1.29
C THR A 96 -9.52 4.43 2.40
N MET A 97 -9.09 5.57 2.93
CA MET A 97 -9.85 6.36 3.92
C MET A 97 -9.87 7.84 3.54
N ILE A 98 -11.00 8.52 3.73
CA ILE A 98 -11.08 9.98 3.66
C ILE A 98 -10.75 10.57 5.04
N THR A 99 -9.86 11.57 5.07
CA THR A 99 -9.53 12.32 6.28
C THR A 99 -9.82 13.82 6.09
N PRO A 100 -10.62 14.47 6.96
CA PRO A 100 -11.43 13.86 8.03
C PRO A 100 -12.57 13.01 7.44
N PRO A 101 -13.06 12.01 8.18
CA PRO A 101 -14.21 11.22 7.73
C PRO A 101 -15.40 12.15 7.47
N PRO A 102 -16.26 11.83 6.48
CA PRO A 102 -17.41 12.65 6.14
C PRO A 102 -18.30 12.87 7.37
N THR A 103 -18.74 14.12 7.61
CA THR A 103 -19.75 14.41 8.62
C THR A 103 -21.08 13.74 8.26
N PRO A 104 -21.78 13.12 9.22
CA PRO A 104 -23.08 12.48 9.00
C PRO A 104 -24.17 13.46 8.57
#